data_AF-A0AAN0K2T0-F1
#
_entry.id   AF-A0AAN0K2T0-F1
#
_cell.length_a   1.000
_cell.length_b   1.000
_cell.length_c   1.000
_cell.angle_alpha   90.00
_cell.angle_beta   90.00
_cell.angle_gamma   90.00
#
_symmetry.space_group_name_H-M   'P 1'
#
loop_
_entity.id
_entity.type
_entity.pdbx_description
1 polymer ?
#
loop_
_entity_poly.entity_id
_entity_poly.type
_entity_poly.pdbx_seq_one_letter_code
_entity_poly.pdbx_strand_id
1 'polypeptide(L)'
;MATGGSGRDTGYYGLLFYEEKGLNEYVAIFTVTKDGRTLDDYMRRKNPGTEFNQFIYFTFDQQQDSTLTSRGDYIELKFDTPQVKSTTGWIIKPDTVPCRIYRSDVDKVGTPGYPDPPSSSISVHATPDAVLRLKYTIPVKGVVDTGGGTLYIGRTLRRGKIDESGCGLVLITTPITLLPMLVLI
;
A
#
# COMPACT_ATOMS: atom_id res chain seq x y z
N MET A 1 25.09 -21.98 3.34
CA MET A 1 24.25 -21.90 4.56
C MET A 1 24.41 -20.51 5.14
N ALA A 2 23.39 -19.66 5.05
CA ALA A 2 23.43 -18.32 5.64
C ALA A 2 22.77 -18.39 7.02
N THR A 3 23.58 -18.43 8.06
CA THR A 3 23.15 -18.29 9.45
C THR A 3 22.86 -16.80 9.71
N GLY A 4 21.64 -16.36 9.38
CA GLY A 4 21.14 -15.05 9.81
C GLY A 4 20.74 -15.11 11.27
N GLY A 5 21.67 -14.85 12.18
CA GLY A 5 21.36 -14.77 13.61
C GLY A 5 20.34 -13.66 13.86
N SER A 6 19.15 -14.02 14.37
CA SER A 6 18.16 -13.07 14.88
C SER A 6 18.65 -12.57 16.24
N GLY A 7 19.56 -11.58 16.20
CA GLY A 7 20.04 -10.88 17.39
C GLY A 7 19.05 -9.80 17.84
N ARG A 8 19.29 -9.25 19.03
CA ARG A 8 18.50 -8.11 19.56
C ARG A 8 18.63 -6.85 18.71
N ASP A 9 19.73 -6.74 17.95
CA ASP A 9 20.08 -5.60 17.11
C ASP A 9 19.88 -5.88 15.61
N THR A 10 19.08 -6.91 15.28
CA THR A 10 18.78 -7.19 13.86
C THR A 10 18.00 -6.01 13.27
N GLY A 11 18.57 -5.39 12.25
CA GLY A 11 17.90 -4.38 11.45
C GLY A 11 16.96 -4.97 10.41
N TYR A 12 15.91 -4.23 10.14
CA TYR A 12 14.87 -4.56 9.18
C TYR A 12 14.63 -3.38 8.24
N TYR A 13 14.15 -3.70 7.05
CA TYR A 13 13.84 -2.75 6.00
C TYR A 13 12.33 -2.73 5.77
N GLY A 14 11.75 -1.55 5.81
CA GLY A 14 10.36 -1.30 5.42
C GLY A 14 10.30 -0.52 4.11
N LEU A 15 9.41 -0.93 3.20
CA LEU A 15 9.16 -0.24 1.94
C LEU A 15 7.67 0.03 1.79
N LEU A 16 7.31 1.29 1.60
CA LEU A 16 6.00 1.73 1.15
C LEU A 16 6.06 2.01 -0.35
N PHE A 17 5.23 1.31 -1.11
CA PHE A 17 5.04 1.52 -2.54
C PHE A 17 3.54 1.52 -2.86
N TYR A 18 3.18 1.78 -4.12
CA TYR A 18 1.79 1.92 -4.49
C TYR A 18 1.46 1.23 -5.80
N GLU A 19 0.24 0.71 -5.86
CA GLU A 19 -0.38 0.22 -7.07
C GLU A 19 -1.52 1.14 -7.46
N GLU A 20 -1.51 1.64 -8.71
CA GLU A 20 -2.65 2.38 -9.27
C GLU A 20 -3.73 1.39 -9.69
N LYS A 21 -4.96 1.59 -9.22
CA LYS A 21 -6.13 0.77 -9.57
C LYS A 21 -7.09 1.51 -10.50
N GLY A 22 -7.05 2.84 -10.49
CA GLY A 22 -7.87 3.71 -11.32
C GLY A 22 -7.51 5.19 -11.12
N LEU A 23 -8.28 6.08 -11.75
CA LEU A 23 -8.08 7.52 -11.62
C LEU A 23 -8.27 7.95 -10.15
N ASN A 24 -7.18 8.35 -9.51
CA ASN A 24 -7.12 8.69 -8.09
C ASN A 24 -7.49 7.54 -7.14
N GLU A 25 -7.33 6.29 -7.57
CA GLU A 25 -7.53 5.11 -6.75
C GLU A 25 -6.23 4.30 -6.69
N TYR A 26 -5.74 4.09 -5.46
CA TYR A 26 -4.45 3.47 -5.20
C TYR A 26 -4.55 2.47 -4.05
N VAL A 27 -3.70 1.46 -4.08
CA VAL A 27 -3.38 0.64 -2.92
C VAL A 27 -1.94 0.95 -2.52
N ALA A 28 -1.75 1.51 -1.33
CA ALA A 28 -0.44 1.66 -0.72
C ALA A 28 -0.09 0.35 -0.01
N ILE A 29 1.08 -0.21 -0.28
CA ILE A 29 1.53 -1.48 0.30
C ILE A 29 2.81 -1.21 1.08
N PHE A 30 2.75 -1.48 2.37
CA PHE A 30 3.92 -1.43 3.24
C PHE A 30 4.40 -2.85 3.50
N THR A 31 5.62 -3.17 3.08
CA THR A 31 6.22 -4.51 3.22
C THR A 31 7.51 -4.45 4.04
N VAL A 32 7.82 -5.53 4.76
CA VAL A 32 8.98 -5.59 5.66
C VAL A 32 9.84 -6.83 5.41
N THR A 33 11.16 -6.66 5.41
CA THR A 33 12.14 -7.74 5.22
C THR A 33 13.38 -7.56 6.10
N LYS A 34 14.17 -8.63 6.26
CA LYS A 34 15.54 -8.59 6.81
C LYS A 34 16.62 -8.32 5.76
N ASP A 35 16.36 -8.68 4.51
CA ASP A 35 17.34 -8.62 3.42
C ASP A 35 16.80 -7.75 2.28
N GLY A 36 17.56 -6.73 1.90
CA GLY A 36 17.23 -5.86 0.77
C GLY A 36 17.11 -6.62 -0.56
N ARG A 37 17.87 -7.71 -0.75
CA ARG A 37 17.75 -8.52 -1.97
C ARG A 37 16.39 -9.20 -2.09
N THR A 38 15.85 -9.70 -0.97
CA THR A 38 14.50 -10.26 -0.91
C THR A 38 13.44 -9.20 -1.25
N LEU A 39 13.66 -7.96 -0.84
CA LEU A 39 12.78 -6.84 -1.22
C LEU A 39 12.83 -6.60 -2.72
N ASP A 40 14.03 -6.53 -3.31
CA ASP A 40 14.21 -6.32 -4.73
C ASP A 40 13.56 -7.44 -5.56
N ASP A 41 13.74 -8.69 -5.16
CA ASP A 41 13.11 -9.86 -5.78
C ASP A 41 11.58 -9.80 -5.68
N TYR A 42 11.06 -9.42 -4.52
CA TYR A 42 9.62 -9.25 -4.33
C TYR A 42 9.06 -8.15 -5.24
N MET A 43 9.73 -6.99 -5.30
CA MET A 43 9.30 -5.86 -6.12
C MET A 43 9.34 -6.19 -7.62
N ARG A 44 10.42 -6.83 -8.11
CA ARG A 44 10.52 -7.28 -9.51
C ARG A 44 9.39 -8.22 -9.90
N ARG A 45 8.99 -9.13 -9.00
CA ARG A 45 7.90 -10.08 -9.27
C ARG A 45 6.52 -9.43 -9.23
N LYS A 46 6.28 -8.53 -8.27
CA LYS A 46 4.95 -7.95 -8.06
C LYS A 46 4.66 -6.79 -8.99
N ASN A 47 5.64 -5.91 -9.23
CA ASN A 47 5.38 -4.70 -9.98
C ASN A 47 6.65 -4.12 -10.65
N PRO A 48 7.06 -4.63 -11.82
CA PRO A 48 8.33 -4.29 -12.48
C PRO A 48 8.45 -2.82 -12.95
N GLY A 49 7.44 -1.98 -12.74
CA GLY A 49 7.45 -0.55 -13.10
C GLY A 49 7.08 0.41 -11.96
N THR A 50 6.97 -0.06 -10.72
CA THR A 50 6.61 0.82 -9.60
C THR A 50 7.78 1.65 -9.12
N GLU A 51 7.58 2.96 -9.04
CA GLU A 51 8.52 3.88 -8.40
C GLU A 51 8.62 3.57 -6.89
N PHE A 52 9.84 3.48 -6.36
CA PHE A 52 10.07 3.37 -4.93
C PHE A 52 9.68 4.68 -4.26
N ASN A 53 8.71 4.65 -3.33
CA ASN A 53 8.23 5.89 -2.71
C ASN A 53 8.92 6.19 -1.38
N GLN A 54 8.90 5.24 -0.45
CA GLN A 54 9.46 5.50 0.88
C GLN A 54 10.08 4.25 1.48
N PHE A 55 11.34 4.38 1.87
CA PHE A 55 12.12 3.34 2.53
C PHE A 55 12.43 3.77 3.97
N ILE A 56 12.29 2.85 4.91
CA ILE A 56 12.67 3.04 6.31
C ILE A 56 13.52 1.86 6.79
N TYR A 57 14.47 2.17 7.68
CA TYR A 57 15.25 1.17 8.39
C TYR A 57 14.93 1.26 9.88
N PHE A 58 14.78 0.12 10.54
CA PHE A 58 14.43 0.06 11.95
C PHE A 58 14.83 -1.27 12.59
N THR A 59 14.86 -1.31 13.91
CA THR A 59 14.82 -2.54 14.69
C THR A 59 13.45 -2.66 15.37
N PHE A 60 12.94 -3.88 15.56
CA PHE A 60 11.72 -4.08 16.34
C PHE A 60 12.00 -3.67 17.79
N ASP A 61 11.10 -2.86 18.34
CA ASP A 61 11.08 -2.58 19.77
C ASP A 61 10.65 -3.85 20.51
N GLN A 62 11.38 -4.19 21.57
CA GLN A 62 11.05 -5.34 22.40
C GLN A 62 9.86 -4.97 23.26
N GLN A 63 8.70 -5.52 22.94
CA GLN A 63 7.52 -5.29 23.76
C GLN A 63 7.70 -6.07 25.07
N GLN A 64 7.98 -5.37 26.17
CA GLN A 64 8.26 -5.97 27.49
C GLN A 64 7.08 -6.77 28.04
N ASP A 65 5.88 -6.60 27.49
CA ASP A 65 4.70 -7.31 27.96
C ASP A 65 4.53 -8.66 27.25
N SER A 66 5.15 -9.67 27.83
CA SER A 66 5.07 -11.08 27.43
C SER A 66 3.64 -11.66 27.54
N THR A 67 2.64 -10.86 27.93
CA THR A 67 1.28 -11.34 28.21
C THR A 67 0.26 -11.06 27.09
N LEU A 68 0.55 -10.22 26.10
CA LEU A 68 -0.49 -9.72 25.18
C LEU A 68 -0.55 -10.39 23.79
N THR A 69 0.49 -11.04 23.29
CA THR A 69 0.38 -11.92 22.11
C THR A 69 1.45 -13.01 22.09
N SER A 70 1.07 -14.28 21.99
CA SER A 70 1.98 -15.43 21.82
C SER A 70 2.88 -15.37 20.57
N ARG A 71 2.66 -14.38 19.69
CA ARG A 71 3.42 -14.12 18.46
C ARG A 71 4.65 -13.23 18.64
N GLY A 72 4.83 -12.57 19.79
CA GLY A 72 6.00 -11.72 20.07
C GLY A 72 5.96 -10.33 19.44
N ASP A 73 7.15 -9.74 19.19
CA ASP A 73 7.32 -8.37 18.72
C ASP A 73 6.61 -8.09 17.38
N TYR A 74 6.02 -6.91 17.26
CA TYR A 74 5.38 -6.44 16.03
C TYR A 74 5.52 -4.93 15.89
N ILE A 75 5.39 -4.48 14.64
CA ILE A 75 5.12 -3.08 14.33
C ILE A 75 3.64 -2.89 14.04
N GLU A 76 3.12 -1.70 14.32
CA GLU A 76 1.73 -1.32 14.04
C GLU A 76 1.66 0.03 13.34
N LEU A 77 0.98 0.08 12.19
CA LEU A 77 0.66 1.33 11.51
C LEU A 77 -0.56 1.99 12.16
N LYS A 78 -0.40 3.25 12.60
CA LYS A 78 -1.44 3.99 13.33
C LYS A 78 -2.17 4.98 12.42
N PHE A 79 -3.49 4.80 12.30
CA PHE A 79 -4.38 5.63 11.47
C PHE A 79 -5.28 6.56 12.30
N ASP A 80 -5.16 6.52 13.63
CA ASP A 80 -5.87 7.34 14.62
C ASP A 80 -5.16 8.66 14.92
N THR A 81 -4.01 8.93 14.28
CA THR A 81 -3.19 10.10 14.54
C THR A 81 -3.77 11.34 13.85
N PRO A 82 -4.00 12.45 14.58
CA PRO A 82 -4.44 13.71 13.99
C PRO A 82 -3.50 14.22 12.89
N GLN A 83 -4.08 14.67 11.78
CA GLN A 83 -3.32 15.15 10.63
C GLN A 83 -3.18 16.67 10.64
N VAL A 84 -1.96 17.16 10.37
CA VAL A 84 -1.68 18.61 10.32
C VAL A 84 -2.30 19.25 9.07
N LYS A 85 -2.31 18.54 7.94
CA LYS A 85 -2.91 19.01 6.69
C LYS A 85 -4.29 18.39 6.51
N SER A 86 -5.19 19.13 5.88
CA SER A 86 -6.50 18.61 5.50
C SER A 86 -6.36 17.38 4.61
N THR A 87 -7.19 16.38 4.89
CA THR A 87 -7.38 15.16 4.09
C THR A 87 -8.78 15.12 3.50
N THR A 88 -9.51 16.25 3.47
CA THR A 88 -10.89 16.32 2.97
C THR A 88 -10.97 15.71 1.56
N GLY A 89 -12.00 14.88 1.38
CA GLY A 89 -12.26 14.09 0.19
C GLY A 89 -11.21 13.03 -0.17
N TRP A 90 -10.22 12.76 0.67
CA TRP A 90 -9.39 11.57 0.54
C TRP A 90 -9.85 10.52 1.56
N ILE A 91 -10.13 9.31 1.07
CA ILE A 91 -10.45 8.15 1.89
C ILE A 91 -9.18 7.30 2.00
N ILE A 92 -8.69 7.13 3.23
CA ILE A 92 -7.51 6.33 3.58
C ILE A 92 -7.98 5.24 4.55
N LYS A 93 -7.90 3.98 4.13
CA LYS A 93 -8.42 2.86 4.92
C LYS A 93 -7.42 1.70 4.92
N PRO A 94 -6.90 1.26 6.07
CA PRO A 94 -6.15 0.01 6.14
C PRO A 94 -7.08 -1.18 5.89
N ASP A 95 -6.57 -2.19 5.18
CA ASP A 95 -7.36 -3.40 4.87
C ASP A 95 -7.54 -4.30 6.11
N THR A 96 -6.63 -4.17 7.09
CA THR A 96 -6.71 -4.87 8.38
C THR A 96 -6.56 -3.89 9.53
N VAL A 97 -7.35 -4.09 10.60
CA VAL A 97 -7.30 -3.29 11.84
C VAL A 97 -7.29 -4.25 13.03
N PRO A 98 -6.24 -4.25 13.87
CA PRO A 98 -5.04 -3.42 13.81
C PRO A 98 -4.12 -3.82 12.65
N CYS A 99 -3.46 -2.83 12.06
CA CYS A 99 -2.54 -3.01 10.93
C CYS A 99 -1.14 -3.41 11.44
N ARG A 100 -0.92 -4.71 11.67
CA ARG A 100 0.29 -5.25 12.33
C ARG A 100 1.13 -6.12 11.40
N ILE A 101 2.46 -5.99 11.53
CA ILE A 101 3.42 -6.91 10.93
C ILE A 101 4.29 -7.49 12.04
N TYR A 102 4.26 -8.81 12.19
CA TYR A 102 4.98 -9.52 13.25
C TYR A 102 6.40 -9.85 12.83
N ARG A 103 7.36 -9.63 13.75
CA ARG A 103 8.76 -10.02 13.56
C ARG A 103 8.87 -11.49 13.17
N SER A 104 8.11 -12.36 13.83
CA SER A 104 8.12 -13.80 13.55
C SER A 104 7.80 -14.18 12.11
N ASP A 105 6.99 -13.38 11.41
CA ASP A 105 6.65 -13.64 10.01
C ASP A 105 7.76 -13.14 9.09
N VAL A 106 8.34 -11.97 9.40
CA VAL A 106 9.51 -11.43 8.68
C VAL A 106 10.71 -12.36 8.81
N ASP A 107 10.92 -12.93 10.00
CA ASP A 107 12.02 -13.85 10.30
C ASP A 107 11.97 -15.16 9.50
N LYS A 108 10.78 -15.56 9.02
CA LYS A 108 10.57 -16.78 8.24
C LYS A 108 10.75 -16.59 6.74
N VAL A 109 10.85 -15.37 6.26
CA VAL A 109 10.93 -15.09 4.81
C VAL A 109 12.14 -15.80 4.21
N GLY A 110 11.93 -16.50 3.08
CA GLY A 110 12.94 -17.33 2.42
C GLY A 110 13.01 -18.78 2.90
N THR A 111 12.23 -19.16 3.91
CA THR A 111 12.05 -20.57 4.31
C THR A 111 10.94 -21.25 3.49
N PRO A 112 10.91 -22.59 3.40
CA PRO A 112 9.86 -23.30 2.66
C PRO A 112 8.45 -22.88 3.11
N GLY A 113 7.62 -22.47 2.14
CA GLY A 113 6.26 -21.99 2.38
C GLY A 113 6.14 -20.48 2.68
N TYR A 114 7.25 -19.75 2.82
CA TYR A 114 7.26 -18.31 3.10
C TYR A 114 8.15 -17.52 2.11
N PRO A 115 7.83 -17.53 0.80
CA PRO A 115 8.65 -16.86 -0.21
C PRO A 115 8.47 -15.33 -0.23
N ASP A 116 7.33 -14.83 0.23
CA ASP A 116 6.99 -13.41 0.15
C ASP A 116 7.12 -12.73 1.53
N PRO A 117 7.67 -11.51 1.59
CA PRO A 117 7.67 -10.72 2.81
C PRO A 117 6.25 -10.37 3.26
N PRO A 118 5.99 -10.30 4.59
CA PRO A 118 4.70 -9.86 5.09
C PRO A 118 4.47 -8.39 4.74
N SER A 119 3.24 -8.06 4.40
CA SER A 119 2.84 -6.72 4.00
C SER A 119 1.50 -6.31 4.58
N SER A 120 1.27 -5.01 4.60
CA SER A 120 0.00 -4.37 4.97
C SER A 120 -0.44 -3.45 3.85
N SER A 121 -1.70 -3.57 3.46
CA SER A 121 -2.30 -2.78 2.39
C SER A 121 -3.20 -1.68 2.95
N ILE A 122 -3.15 -0.53 2.31
CA ILE A 122 -3.96 0.65 2.62
C ILE A 122 -4.63 1.10 1.33
N SER A 123 -5.95 1.04 1.31
CA SER A 123 -6.77 1.61 0.26
C SER A 123 -6.74 3.15 0.34
N VAL A 124 -6.43 3.81 -0.76
CA VAL A 124 -6.36 5.28 -0.87
C VAL A 124 -7.13 5.73 -2.10
N HIS A 125 -8.24 6.45 -1.93
CA HIS A 125 -8.95 7.01 -3.07
C HIS A 125 -9.51 8.41 -2.81
N ALA A 126 -9.66 9.18 -3.88
CA ALA A 126 -10.23 10.51 -3.82
C ALA A 126 -11.73 10.50 -4.17
N THR A 127 -12.50 11.29 -3.45
CA THR A 127 -13.86 11.70 -3.79
C THR A 127 -13.84 13.03 -4.57
N PRO A 128 -14.96 13.47 -5.17
CA PRO A 128 -14.99 14.68 -5.98
C PRO A 128 -14.58 15.97 -5.25
N ASP A 129 -14.74 16.03 -3.93
CA ASP A 129 -14.40 17.16 -3.06
C ASP A 129 -12.97 17.09 -2.50
N ALA A 130 -12.15 16.16 -2.98
CA ALA A 130 -10.78 15.98 -2.51
C ALA A 130 -9.92 17.23 -2.65
N VAL A 131 -9.16 17.54 -1.59
CA VAL A 131 -8.11 18.54 -1.67
C VAL A 131 -7.03 18.14 -2.69
N LEU A 132 -6.43 19.12 -3.36
CA LEU A 132 -5.47 18.88 -4.45
C LEU A 132 -4.27 18.01 -4.04
N ARG A 133 -3.76 18.18 -2.82
CA ARG A 133 -2.56 17.47 -2.33
C ARG A 133 -2.86 16.77 -1.01
N LEU A 134 -2.82 15.44 -1.04
CA LEU A 134 -2.81 14.60 0.14
C LEU A 134 -1.39 14.53 0.70
N LYS A 135 -1.27 14.78 2.02
CA LYS A 135 -0.09 14.43 2.82
C LYS A 135 -0.58 13.82 4.13
N TYR A 136 -0.77 12.52 4.12
CA TYR A 136 -1.23 11.76 5.27
C TYR A 136 -0.04 11.11 5.97
N THR A 137 0.03 11.24 7.29
CA THR A 137 1.14 10.80 8.14
C THR A 137 0.70 9.59 8.94
N ILE A 138 1.50 8.52 8.90
CA ILE A 138 1.22 7.24 9.57
C ILE A 138 2.38 6.94 10.53
N PRO A 139 2.19 7.12 11.84
CA PRO A 139 3.18 6.65 12.80
C PRO A 139 3.30 5.13 12.79
N VAL A 140 4.54 4.66 12.94
CA VAL A 140 4.87 3.23 13.08
C VAL A 140 5.23 2.98 14.54
N LYS A 141 4.38 2.25 15.26
CA LYS A 141 4.69 1.80 16.63
C LYS A 141 5.50 0.51 16.60
N GLY A 142 6.23 0.24 17.68
CA GLY A 142 7.01 -1.00 17.82
C GLY A 142 8.35 -0.98 17.09
N VAL A 143 8.90 0.22 16.84
CA VAL A 143 10.22 0.42 16.24
C VAL A 143 11.12 1.21 17.20
N VAL A 144 12.40 0.86 17.27
CA VAL A 144 13.40 1.67 17.99
C VAL A 144 13.88 2.78 17.06
N ASP A 145 13.82 4.02 17.53
CA ASP A 145 14.01 5.22 16.71
C ASP A 145 15.42 5.33 16.11
N THR A 146 15.54 4.81 14.88
CA THR A 146 16.70 4.94 13.99
C THR A 146 16.31 5.66 12.69
N GLY A 147 15.34 6.59 12.76
CA GLY A 147 14.84 7.37 11.61
C GLY A 147 13.63 6.75 10.89
N GLY A 148 13.04 5.68 11.42
CA GLY A 148 11.96 4.89 10.80
C GLY A 148 10.58 4.96 11.46
N GLY A 149 10.30 5.97 12.28
CA GLY A 149 9.05 6.03 13.08
C GLY A 149 7.80 6.51 12.36
N THR A 150 7.88 6.91 11.08
CA THR A 150 6.74 7.53 10.39
C THR A 150 6.77 7.30 8.87
N LEU A 151 5.63 6.90 8.32
CA LEU A 151 5.37 6.79 6.90
C LEU A 151 4.48 7.95 6.41
N TYR A 152 4.54 8.25 5.12
CA TYR A 152 3.75 9.29 4.48
C TYR A 152 3.03 8.77 3.24
N ILE A 153 1.72 8.96 3.21
CA ILE A 153 0.93 8.82 1.99
C ILE A 153 0.79 10.19 1.31
N GLY A 154 1.51 10.35 0.20
CA GLY A 154 1.50 11.56 -0.62
C GLY A 154 0.80 11.33 -1.95
N ARG A 155 -0.23 12.13 -2.27
CA ARG A 155 -0.91 12.07 -3.58
C ARG A 155 -1.29 13.45 -4.09
N THR A 156 -1.29 13.60 -5.41
CA THR A 156 -1.85 14.77 -6.09
C THR A 156 -3.10 14.32 -6.83
N LEU A 157 -4.22 15.01 -6.58
CA LEU A 157 -5.47 14.74 -7.26
C LEU A 157 -5.30 14.99 -8.77
N ARG A 158 -5.53 13.95 -9.57
CA ARG A 158 -5.58 14.01 -11.03
C ARG A 158 -7.01 14.33 -11.43
N ARG A 159 -7.24 15.52 -11.98
CA ARG A 159 -8.52 15.81 -12.63
C ARG A 159 -8.50 15.17 -14.01
N GLY A 160 -9.55 14.42 -14.36
CA GLY A 160 -9.74 14.00 -15.74
C GLY A 160 -9.75 15.23 -16.64
N LYS A 161 -9.25 15.13 -17.87
CA LYS A 161 -9.48 16.19 -18.85
C LYS A 161 -10.99 16.29 -19.02
N ILE A 162 -11.57 17.44 -18.70
CA ILE A 162 -12.85 17.83 -19.27
C ILE A 162 -12.51 18.12 -20.73
N ASP A 163 -13.02 17.32 -21.65
CA ASP A 163 -13.14 17.72 -23.03
C ASP A 163 -14.05 18.96 -23.08
N GLU A 164 -13.43 20.14 -23.14
CA GLU A 164 -14.12 21.40 -23.44
C GLU A 164 -14.56 21.43 -24.91
N SER A 165 -15.29 20.41 -25.34
CA SER A 165 -15.92 20.35 -26.65
C SER A 165 -17.29 19.72 -26.53
N GLY A 166 -18.31 20.57 -26.40
CA GLY A 166 -19.61 20.29 -26.99
C GLY A 166 -20.81 20.40 -26.07
N CYS A 167 -21.61 21.44 -26.33
CA CYS A 167 -23.06 21.31 -26.37
C CYS A 167 -23.49 19.95 -26.95
N GLY A 168 -24.50 19.31 -26.33
CA GLY A 168 -25.41 18.39 -27.00
C GLY A 168 -25.37 16.94 -26.53
N LEU A 169 -26.54 16.42 -26.15
CA LEU A 169 -26.80 14.98 -26.04
C LEU A 169 -26.30 14.26 -27.31
N VAL A 170 -25.37 13.32 -27.16
CA VAL A 170 -25.18 12.26 -28.16
C VAL A 170 -26.10 11.11 -27.78
N LEU A 171 -27.27 11.06 -28.41
CA LEU A 171 -28.06 9.84 -28.50
C LEU A 171 -27.20 8.79 -29.20
N ILE A 172 -26.78 7.75 -28.47
CA ILE A 172 -26.10 6.60 -29.04
C ILE A 172 -27.14 5.82 -29.85
N THR A 173 -27.26 6.12 -31.14
CA THR A 173 -28.03 5.28 -32.07
C THR A 173 -27.16 4.10 -32.48
N THR A 174 -27.45 2.93 -31.92
CA THR A 174 -26.92 1.67 -32.45
C THR A 174 -27.50 1.40 -33.84
N PRO A 175 -26.71 1.11 -34.88
CA PRO A 175 -27.26 0.61 -36.13
C PRO A 175 -27.64 -0.86 -35.95
N ILE A 176 -28.95 -1.13 -35.90
CA ILE A 176 -29.52 -2.46 -36.12
C ILE A 176 -29.31 -2.78 -37.60
N THR A 177 -28.39 -3.69 -37.90
CA THR A 177 -28.30 -4.32 -39.21
C THR A 177 -29.50 -5.27 -39.39
N LEU A 178 -30.50 -4.84 -40.17
CA LEU A 178 -31.56 -5.70 -40.68
C LEU A 178 -30.96 -6.72 -41.67
N LEU A 179 -31.12 -8.01 -41.40
CA LEU A 179 -31.07 -9.04 -42.44
C LEU A 179 -32.31 -8.89 -43.34
N PRO A 180 -32.20 -8.97 -44.68
CA PRO A 180 -33.36 -9.17 -45.54
C PRO A 180 -33.79 -10.65 -45.47
N MET A 181 -35.05 -10.88 -45.09
CA MET A 181 -35.75 -12.16 -45.33
C MET A 181 -35.84 -12.41 -46.84
N LEU A 182 -35.32 -13.55 -47.29
CA LEU A 182 -35.62 -14.10 -48.61
C LEU A 182 -37.02 -14.72 -48.55
N VAL A 183 -38.00 -14.12 -49.23
CA VAL A 183 -39.29 -14.77 -49.49
C VAL A 183 -39.10 -15.67 -50.71
N LEU A 184 -39.26 -16.97 -50.49
CA LEU A 184 -39.34 -17.99 -51.54
C LEU A 184 -40.78 -17.98 -52.08
N ILE A 185 -40.95 -17.72 -53.38
CA ILE A 185 -42.11 -18.16 -54.17
C ILE A 185 -41.56 -18.87 -55.39
#